data_AF-A0A317E3A3-F1
#
_entry.id   AF-A0A317E3A3-F1
#
_cell.length_a   1.000
_cell.length_b   1.000
_cell.length_c   1.000
_cell.angle_alpha   90.00
_cell.angle_beta   90.00
_cell.angle_gamma   90.00
#
_symmetry.space_group_name_H-M   'P 1'
#
loop_
_entity.id
_entity.type
_entity.pdbx_description
1 polymer ?
#
loop_
_entity_poly.entity_id
_entity_poly.type
_entity_poly.pdbx_seq_one_letter_code
_entity_poly.pdbx_strand_id
1 'polypeptide(L)'
;MPPHLPREDVVHTPACTCTACDGPMACLGEDVTEVLDYVPGHFKVIRHVRPKYICPTCSRITQMPAPALPTPRGLASAGAHGSGDRQC
;
A
#
# COMPACT_ATOMS: atom_id res chain seq x y z
N MET A 1 12.48 2.36 12.32
CA MET A 1 11.78 1.31 13.07
C MET A 1 12.75 0.15 13.37
N PRO A 2 12.66 -0.55 14.51
CA PRO A 2 13.66 -1.57 14.87
C PRO A 2 13.68 -2.75 13.87
N PRO A 3 14.86 -3.24 13.43
CA PRO A 3 14.96 -4.23 12.36
C PRO A 3 14.49 -5.63 12.75
N HIS A 4 14.40 -5.95 14.05
CA HIS A 4 14.16 -7.29 14.60
C HIS A 4 12.68 -7.66 14.78
N LEU A 5 11.74 -6.76 14.49
CA LEU A 5 10.32 -7.08 14.61
C LEU A 5 9.81 -7.85 13.38
N PRO A 6 8.92 -8.84 13.57
CA PRO A 6 8.27 -9.53 12.46
C PRO A 6 7.47 -8.52 11.64
N ARG A 7 7.66 -8.56 10.31
CA ARG A 7 6.95 -7.72 9.35
C ARG A 7 5.90 -8.54 8.62
N GLU A 8 4.70 -8.01 8.53
CA GLU A 8 3.58 -8.60 7.79
C GLU A 8 3.16 -7.63 6.68
N ASP A 9 3.24 -8.08 5.44
CA ASP A 9 2.91 -7.26 4.27
C ASP A 9 1.42 -7.48 3.91
N VAL A 10 0.64 -6.40 3.94
CA VAL A 10 -0.79 -6.40 3.58
C VAL A 10 -0.96 -5.56 2.32
N VAL A 11 -1.21 -6.24 1.20
CA VAL A 11 -1.40 -5.59 -0.11
C VAL A 11 -2.87 -5.27 -0.34
N HIS A 12 -3.15 -3.99 -0.58
CA HIS A 12 -4.47 -3.44 -0.89
C HIS A 12 -4.59 -3.20 -2.39
N THR A 13 -4.78 -4.28 -3.15
CA THR A 13 -4.85 -4.23 -4.62
C THR A 13 -6.25 -3.79 -5.07
N PRO A 14 -6.38 -2.67 -5.81
CA PRO A 14 -7.64 -2.30 -6.46
C PRO A 14 -7.96 -3.25 -7.63
N ALA A 15 -9.17 -3.14 -8.19
CA ALA A 15 -9.53 -3.90 -9.39
C ALA A 15 -8.58 -3.59 -10.56
N CYS A 16 -8.15 -4.63 -11.29
CA CYS A 16 -7.25 -4.50 -12.46
C CYS A 16 -7.94 -3.95 -13.72
N THR A 17 -9.24 -3.65 -13.63
CA THR A 17 -10.06 -3.14 -14.73
C THR A 17 -10.58 -1.75 -14.41
N CYS A 18 -10.55 -0.87 -15.41
CA CYS A 18 -11.04 0.49 -15.27
C CYS A 18 -12.58 0.50 -15.20
N THR A 19 -13.16 1.03 -14.11
CA THR A 19 -14.62 1.16 -13.94
C THR A 19 -15.31 2.11 -14.92
N ALA A 20 -14.56 2.82 -15.76
CA ALA A 20 -15.10 3.74 -16.76
C ALA A 20 -15.09 3.19 -18.19
N CYS A 21 -14.14 2.31 -18.52
CA CYS A 21 -13.93 1.84 -19.90
C CYS A 21 -13.60 0.36 -20.02
N ASP A 22 -13.60 -0.37 -18.90
CA ASP A 22 -13.23 -1.78 -18.78
C ASP A 22 -11.85 -2.14 -19.34
N GLY A 23 -11.02 -1.12 -19.61
CA GLY A 23 -9.68 -1.27 -20.14
C GLY A 23 -8.67 -1.75 -19.10
N PRO A 24 -7.50 -2.24 -19.56
CA PRO A 24 -6.41 -2.65 -18.68
C PRO A 24 -5.85 -1.45 -17.93
N MET A 25 -5.46 -1.67 -16.69
CA MET A 25 -4.81 -0.66 -15.87
C MET A 25 -3.30 -0.90 -15.77
N ALA A 26 -2.52 0.18 -15.86
CA ALA A 26 -1.07 0.13 -15.70
C ALA A 26 -0.68 0.55 -14.28
N CYS A 27 0.30 -0.13 -13.69
CA CYS A 27 0.84 0.27 -12.39
C CYS A 27 1.58 1.62 -12.53
N LEU A 28 1.14 2.61 -11.77
CA LEU A 28 1.74 3.95 -11.71
C LEU A 28 2.81 4.04 -10.61
N GLY A 29 2.65 3.24 -9.56
CA GLY A 29 3.53 3.19 -8.39
C GLY A 29 2.80 2.59 -7.20
N GLU A 30 3.41 2.61 -6.02
CA GLU A 30 2.79 2.09 -4.80
C GLU A 30 3.06 3.01 -3.62
N ASP A 31 2.17 2.95 -2.63
CA ASP A 31 2.27 3.69 -1.38
C ASP A 31 2.40 2.68 -0.24
N VAL A 32 3.52 2.73 0.47
CA VAL A 32 3.81 1.80 1.57
C VAL A 32 3.68 2.53 2.90
N THR A 33 2.84 2.01 3.78
CA THR A 33 2.60 2.55 5.13
C THR A 33 2.98 1.50 6.16
N GLU A 34 3.91 1.83 7.06
CA GLU A 34 4.29 0.95 8.17
C GLU A 34 3.50 1.30 9.44
N VAL A 35 2.96 0.29 10.11
CA VAL A 35 2.17 0.43 11.35
C VAL A 35 2.70 -0.55 12.37
N LEU A 36 3.00 -0.08 13.58
CA LEU A 36 3.32 -0.95 14.70
C LEU A 36 2.01 -1.46 15.31
N ASP A 37 1.77 -2.76 15.19
CA ASP A 37 0.61 -3.44 15.77
C ASP A 37 1.02 -4.22 17.01
N TYR A 38 0.13 -4.25 18.00
CA TYR A 38 0.33 -4.98 19.26
C TYR A 38 -0.54 -6.22 19.26
N VAL A 39 0.11 -7.38 19.19
CA VAL A 39 -0.52 -8.68 19.40
C VAL A 39 -0.21 -9.10 20.84
N PRO A 40 -1.15 -9.62 21.63
CA PRO A 40 -0.86 -10.04 23.01
C PRO A 40 0.40 -10.92 23.09
N GLY A 41 1.47 -10.36 23.66
CA GLY A 41 2.78 -11.03 23.81
C GLY A 41 3.91 -10.54 22.88
N HIS A 42 3.65 -9.75 21.83
CA HIS A 42 4.71 -9.16 21.00
C HIS A 42 4.23 -8.00 20.12
N PHE A 43 5.18 -7.17 19.67
CA PHE A 43 4.93 -6.18 18.62
C PHE A 43 5.21 -6.79 17.25
N LYS A 44 4.39 -6.44 16.28
CA LYS A 44 4.64 -6.72 14.86
C LYS A 44 4.50 -5.44 14.06
N VAL A 45 5.08 -5.44 12.88
CA VAL A 45 4.95 -4.31 11.97
C VAL A 45 4.12 -4.75 10.80
N ILE A 46 3.00 -4.07 10.59
CA ILE A 46 2.16 -4.26 9.42
C ILE A 46 2.58 -3.24 8.36
N ARG A 47 3.06 -3.73 7.21
CA ARG A 47 3.37 -2.94 6.03
C ARG A 47 2.16 -2.98 5.09
N HIS A 48 1.38 -1.91 5.07
CA HIS A 48 0.30 -1.75 4.12
C HIS A 48 0.84 -1.24 2.78
N VAL A 49 0.75 -2.07 1.75
CA VAL A 49 1.15 -1.71 0.38
C VAL A 49 -0.11 -1.36 -0.40
N ARG A 50 -0.18 -0.15 -0.96
CA ARG A 50 -1.32 0.36 -1.73
C ARG A 50 -0.90 0.74 -3.15
N PRO A 51 -0.92 -0.22 -4.10
CA PRO A 51 -0.63 0.06 -5.50
C PRO A 51 -1.58 1.11 -6.08
N LYS A 52 -1.00 2.06 -6.80
CA LYS A 52 -1.67 3.07 -7.61
C LYS A 52 -1.67 2.57 -9.05
N TYR A 53 -2.85 2.51 -9.65
CA TYR A 53 -2.99 2.16 -11.05
C TYR A 53 -3.57 3.33 -11.83
N ILE A 54 -3.16 3.45 -13.10
CA ILE A 54 -3.69 4.43 -14.04
C ILE A 54 -4.24 3.72 -15.28
N CYS A 55 -5.41 4.14 -15.75
CA CYS A 55 -5.92 3.73 -17.03
C CYS A 55 -5.25 4.57 -18.11
N PRO A 56 -4.45 3.99 -19.05
CA PRO A 56 -3.82 4.77 -20.11
C PRO A 56 -4.84 5.37 -21.09
N THR A 57 -6.01 4.76 -21.22
CA THR A 57 -7.08 5.21 -22.13
C THR A 57 -7.86 6.42 -21.59
N CYS A 58 -8.18 6.43 -20.30
CA CYS A 58 -9.03 7.45 -19.69
C CYS A 58 -8.28 8.37 -18.71
N SER A 59 -6.98 8.13 -18.50
CA SER A 59 -6.13 8.80 -17.49
C SER A 59 -6.71 8.76 -16.07
N ARG A 60 -7.62 7.82 -15.79
CA ARG A 60 -8.23 7.64 -14.47
C ARG A 60 -7.26 6.89 -13.56
N ILE A 61 -6.99 7.46 -12.39
CA ILE A 61 -6.18 6.85 -11.35
C ILE A 61 -7.11 6.12 -10.37
N THR A 62 -6.75 4.88 -10.02
CA THR A 62 -7.40 4.12 -8.95
C THR A 62 -6.37 3.72 -7.90
N GLN A 63 -6.77 3.80 -6.65
CA GLN A 63 -5.99 3.36 -5.50
C GLN A 63 -6.99 2.97 -4.40
N MET A 64 -6.76 1.88 -3.68
CA MET A 64 -7.55 1.59 -2.49
C MET A 64 -7.40 2.71 -1.45
N PRO A 65 -8.43 3.09 -0.69
CA PRO A 65 -8.31 4.11 0.35
C PRO A 65 -7.23 3.74 1.38
N ALA A 66 -6.64 4.74 2.02
CA ALA A 66 -5.69 4.48 3.09
C ALA A 66 -6.42 3.74 4.24
N PRO A 67 -5.80 2.70 4.83
CA PRO A 67 -6.38 2.05 6.00
C PRO A 67 -6.55 3.10 7.11
N ALA A 68 -7.64 3.00 7.87
CA ALA A 68 -7.86 3.84 9.03
C ALA A 68 -6.79 3.51 10.08
N LEU A 69 -5.72 4.30 10.11
CA LEU A 69 -4.66 4.13 11.09
C LEU A 69 -5.14 4.65 12.44
N PRO A 70 -4.78 3.97 13.55
CA PRO A 70 -4.78 4.61 14.86
C PRO A 70 -3.96 5.91 14.73
N THR A 71 -4.58 7.06 15.03
CA THR A 71 -3.95 8.39 14.81
C THR A 71 -2.53 8.40 15.37
N PRO A 72 -1.51 8.65 14.53
CA PRO A 72 -0.14 8.65 14.99
C PRO A 72 0.10 9.87 15.87
N ARG A 73 0.35 9.65 17.17
CA ARG A 73 1.12 10.61 17.96
C ARG A 73 2.57 10.54 17.49
N GLY A 74 2.89 11.19 16.38
CA GLY A 74 4.26 11.29 15.88
C GLY A 74 4.33 11.09 14.37
N LEU A 75 4.44 12.21 13.65
CA LEU A 75 4.83 12.24 12.25
C LEU A 75 6.22 11.62 12.11
N ALA A 76 6.31 10.48 11.43
CA ALA A 76 7.55 9.97 10.87
C ALA A 76 7.38 9.86 9.36
N SER A 77 7.75 10.93 8.65
CA SER A 77 7.94 10.89 7.21
C SER A 77 9.28 10.22 6.90
N ALA A 78 9.26 9.01 6.36
CA ALA A 78 10.37 8.35 5.65
C ALA A 78 9.80 7.07 5.03
N GLY A 79 10.11 6.62 3.83
CA GLY A 79 11.15 6.96 2.86
C GLY A 79 11.14 5.78 1.88
N ALA A 80 11.16 6.07 0.58
CA ALA A 80 11.01 5.11 -0.50
C ALA A 80 12.02 3.95 -0.44
N HIS A 81 11.54 2.71 -0.47
CA HIS A 81 12.21 1.48 -0.92
C HIS A 81 11.07 0.47 -1.15
N GLY A 82 10.93 -0.26 -2.25
CA GLY A 82 11.81 -0.60 -3.36
C GLY A 82 11.32 -1.96 -3.88
N SER A 83 11.44 -2.16 -5.20
CA SER A 83 11.34 -3.44 -5.93
C SER A 83 10.03 -4.23 -5.82
N GLY A 84 9.14 -3.96 -6.76
CA GLY A 84 8.86 -4.88 -7.88
C GLY A 84 8.32 -6.26 -7.52
N ASP A 85 6.99 -6.36 -7.48
CA ASP A 85 6.28 -7.56 -7.92
C ASP A 85 5.20 -7.12 -8.92
N ARG A 86 5.25 -7.71 -10.12
CA ARG A 86 4.25 -7.47 -11.17
C ARG A 86 2.94 -8.13 -10.73
N GLN A 87 2.13 -7.37 -10.00
CA GLN A 87 0.72 -7.67 -9.89
C GLN A 87 -0.01 -6.93 -11.03
N CYS A 88 -0.38 -7.74 -12.02
CA CYS A 88 -0.89 -7.45 -13.38
C CYS A 88 0.16 -7.08 -14.44
#